data_AF-A0A7S2Z0J6-F1
#
_entry.id   AF-A0A7S2Z0J6-F1
#
_cell.length_a   1.000
_cell.length_b   1.000
_cell.length_c   1.000
_cell.angle_alpha   90.00
_cell.angle_beta   90.00
_cell.angle_gamma   90.00
#
_symmetry.space_group_name_H-M   'P 1'
#
loop_
_entity.id
_entity.type
_entity.pdbx_description
1 polymer ?
#
loop_
_entity_poly.entity_id
_entity_poly.type
_entity_poly.pdbx_seq_one_letter_code
_entity_poly.pdbx_strand_id
1 'polypeptide(L)'
;ALEEAYTRGRWLLGLLVLQSSSSFVLDNFQDLLKENIVVTLFLTMLVGAGGNAGNQSAIKVIRGLATKKMDGSYENMANVLTQQLAVGLLLGVSLAGVGYLRVYITNGDATNAFAISLSLFFIVVCR
;
A
#
# COMPACT_ATOMS: atom_id res chain seq x y z
N ALA A 1 3.62 -26.38 18.87
CA ALA A 1 3.71 -25.10 19.61
C ALA A 1 5.10 -24.46 19.49
N LEU A 2 6.16 -25.08 20.03
CA LEU A 2 7.53 -24.51 19.98
C LEU A 2 8.08 -24.38 18.55
N GLU A 3 7.98 -25.43 17.73
CA GLU A 3 8.47 -25.40 16.33
C GLU A 3 7.72 -24.38 15.46
N GLU A 4 6.41 -24.24 15.68
CA GLU A 4 5.58 -23.25 15.01
C GLU A 4 5.97 -21.83 15.41
N ALA A 5 6.25 -21.61 16.70
CA ALA A 5 6.77 -20.34 17.20
C ALA A 5 8.14 -20.00 16.61
N TYR A 6 9.05 -20.97 16.47
CA TYR A 6 10.34 -20.74 15.81
C TYR A 6 10.19 -20.43 14.31
N THR A 7 9.32 -21.13 13.61
CA THR A 7 9.14 -20.93 12.16
C THR A 7 8.49 -19.58 11.87
N ARG A 8 7.37 -19.26 12.53
CA ARG A 8 6.71 -17.96 12.39
C ARG A 8 7.56 -16.83 12.96
N GLY A 9 8.21 -17.06 14.10
CA GLY A 9 9.07 -16.08 14.78
C GLY A 9 10.22 -15.60 13.92
N ARG A 10 10.95 -16.50 13.23
CA ARG A 10 12.01 -16.11 12.31
C ARG A 10 11.52 -15.19 11.19
N TRP A 11 10.36 -15.49 10.61
CA TRP A 11 9.77 -14.66 9.56
C TRP A 11 9.30 -13.31 10.08
N LEU A 12 8.59 -13.29 11.22
CA LEU A 12 8.11 -12.07 11.86
C LEU A 12 9.26 -11.14 12.28
N LEU A 13 10.34 -11.70 12.82
CA LEU A 13 11.53 -10.93 13.19
C LEU A 13 12.19 -10.32 11.95
N GLY A 14 12.33 -11.08 10.86
CA GLY A 14 12.85 -10.55 9.59
C GLY A 14 11.98 -9.43 9.02
N LEU A 15 10.66 -9.61 9.01
CA LEU A 15 9.70 -8.58 8.60
C LEU A 15 9.78 -7.34 9.49
N LEU A 16 9.98 -7.52 10.79
CA LEU A 16 10.10 -6.40 11.73
C LEU A 16 11.34 -5.56 11.43
N VAL A 17 12.49 -6.18 11.18
CA VAL A 17 13.72 -5.46 10.79
C VAL A 17 13.51 -4.70 9.47
N LEU A 18 12.88 -5.33 8.47
CA LEU A 18 12.55 -4.66 7.21
C LEU A 18 11.58 -3.49 7.42
N GLN A 19 10.55 -3.66 8.26
CA GLN A 19 9.63 -2.58 8.57
C GLN A 19 10.33 -1.43 9.33
N SER A 20 11.22 -1.74 10.27
CA SER A 20 12.03 -0.74 10.98
C SER A 20 12.93 0.06 10.05
N SER A 21 13.33 -0.50 8.91
CA SER A 21 14.10 0.28 7.93
C SER A 21 13.35 1.49 7.37
N SER A 22 12.00 1.46 7.41
CA SER A 22 11.16 2.60 7.01
C SER A 22 11.36 3.81 7.94
N SER A 23 11.78 3.59 9.19
CA SER A 23 12.10 4.67 10.13
C SER A 23 13.28 5.52 9.66
N PHE A 24 14.26 4.95 8.96
CA PHE A 24 15.36 5.73 8.38
C PHE A 24 14.86 6.68 7.29
N VAL A 25 13.91 6.24 6.47
CA VAL A 25 13.30 7.11 5.45
C VAL A 25 12.56 8.26 6.14
N LEU A 26 11.76 7.98 7.17
CA LEU A 26 11.06 9.02 7.93
C LEU A 26 12.01 10.01 8.59
N ASP A 27 13.14 9.56 9.13
CA ASP A 27 14.17 10.41 9.73
C ASP A 27 14.83 11.36 8.72
N ASN A 28 15.02 10.91 7.47
CA ASN A 28 15.51 11.77 6.39
C ASN A 28 14.51 12.88 5.99
N PHE A 29 13.20 12.63 6.16
CA PHE A 29 12.13 13.59 5.88
C PHE A 29 11.59 14.28 7.13
N GLN A 30 12.30 14.22 8.26
CA GLN A 30 11.81 14.69 9.55
C GLN A 30 11.39 16.17 9.54
N ASP A 31 12.12 17.03 8.83
CA ASP A 31 11.82 18.47 8.82
C ASP A 31 10.57 18.77 8.01
N LEU A 32 10.36 18.06 6.89
CA LEU A 32 9.12 18.12 6.10
C LEU A 32 7.91 17.67 6.92
N LEU A 33 8.08 16.61 7.72
CA LEU A 33 7.02 16.07 8.58
C LEU A 33 6.70 16.99 9.76
N LYS A 34 7.69 17.74 10.29
CA LYS A 34 7.49 18.78 11.32
C LYS A 34 6.71 19.96 10.76
N GLU A 35 7.01 20.40 9.54
CA GLU A 35 6.28 21.46 8.85
C GLU A 35 4.85 21.02 8.46
N ASN A 36 4.66 19.74 8.15
CA ASN A 36 3.39 19.19 7.65
C ASN A 36 2.88 18.04 8.54
N ILE A 37 2.55 18.36 9.80
CA ILE A 37 2.07 17.39 10.80
C ILE A 37 0.89 16.55 10.27
N VAL A 38 0.05 17.14 9.42
CA VAL A 38 -1.07 16.47 8.76
C VAL A 38 -0.61 15.19 8.03
N VAL A 39 0.50 15.23 7.29
CA VAL A 39 1.02 14.05 6.56
C VAL A 39 1.29 12.88 7.50
N THR A 40 1.87 13.16 8.67
CA THR A 40 2.15 12.16 9.71
C THR A 40 0.86 11.52 10.25
N LEU A 41 -0.22 12.29 10.42
CA LEU A 41 -1.52 11.79 10.88
C LEU A 41 -2.18 10.81 9.88
N PHE A 42 -1.84 10.93 8.59
CA PHE A 42 -2.36 10.05 7.54
C PHE A 42 -1.36 8.97 7.10
N LEU A 43 -0.13 8.97 7.62
CA LEU A 43 0.92 8.00 7.25
C LEU A 43 0.47 6.55 7.47
N THR A 44 -0.14 6.25 8.61
CA THR A 44 -0.64 4.90 8.94
C THR A 44 -1.76 4.46 8.01
N MET A 45 -2.63 5.39 7.59
CA MET A 45 -3.67 5.14 6.60
C MET A 45 -3.07 4.83 5.23
N LEU A 46 -2.07 5.61 4.79
CA LEU A 46 -1.41 5.43 3.49
C LEU A 46 -0.68 4.07 3.42
N VAL A 47 0.11 3.76 4.44
CA VAL A 47 0.84 2.49 4.56
C VAL A 47 -0.14 1.31 4.64
N GLY A 48 -1.20 1.44 5.44
CA GLY A 48 -2.23 0.40 5.58
C GLY A 48 -2.99 0.15 4.28
N ALA A 49 -3.36 1.21 3.54
CA ALA A 49 -4.03 1.08 2.25
C ALA A 49 -3.13 0.39 1.21
N GLY A 50 -1.86 0.78 1.13
CA GLY A 50 -0.87 0.14 0.25
C GLY A 50 -0.67 -1.34 0.58
N GLY A 51 -0.46 -1.67 1.86
CA GLY A 51 -0.29 -3.04 2.32
C GLY A 51 -1.52 -3.91 2.04
N ASN A 52 -2.72 -3.43 2.36
CA ASN A 52 -3.97 -4.15 2.11
C ASN A 52 -4.21 -4.39 0.61
N ALA A 53 -3.98 -3.38 -0.22
CA ALA A 53 -4.18 -3.49 -1.65
C ALA A 53 -3.14 -4.41 -2.31
N GLY A 54 -1.87 -4.33 -1.89
CA GLY A 54 -0.81 -5.25 -2.34
C GLY A 54 -1.07 -6.69 -1.94
N ASN A 55 -1.53 -6.95 -0.71
CA ASN A 55 -1.90 -8.30 -0.27
C ASN A 55 -3.06 -8.87 -1.10
N GLN A 56 -4.06 -8.06 -1.45
CA GLN A 56 -5.16 -8.48 -2.32
C GLN A 56 -4.66 -8.86 -3.73
N SER A 57 -3.75 -8.07 -4.31
CA SER A 57 -3.10 -8.40 -5.59
C SER A 57 -2.33 -9.73 -5.48
N ALA A 58 -1.48 -9.89 -4.47
CA ALA A 58 -0.67 -11.08 -4.27
C ALA A 58 -1.52 -12.35 -4.10
N ILE A 59 -2.57 -12.31 -3.27
CA ILE A 59 -3.48 -13.44 -3.06
C ILE A 59 -4.18 -13.81 -4.37
N LYS A 60 -4.63 -12.83 -5.16
CA LYS A 60 -5.30 -13.10 -6.45
C LYS A 60 -4.36 -13.79 -7.43
N VAL A 61 -3.10 -13.33 -7.53
CA VAL A 61 -2.08 -13.95 -8.39
C VAL A 61 -1.74 -15.36 -7.92
N ILE A 62 -1.42 -15.55 -6.63
CA ILE A 62 -1.09 -16.86 -6.06
C ILE A 62 -2.24 -17.85 -6.26
N ARG A 63 -3.49 -17.43 -6.02
CA ARG A 63 -4.66 -18.29 -6.21
C ARG A 63 -4.92 -18.61 -7.68
N GLY A 64 -4.70 -17.67 -8.58
CA GLY A 64 -4.86 -17.92 -10.01
C GLY A 64 -3.80 -18.89 -10.55
N LEU A 65 -2.56 -18.81 -10.06
CA LEU A 65 -1.50 -19.79 -10.35
C LEU A 65 -1.85 -21.17 -9.77
N ALA A 66 -2.27 -21.24 -8.49
CA ALA A 66 -2.64 -22.49 -7.84
C ALA A 66 -3.85 -23.19 -8.49
N THR A 67 -4.79 -22.42 -9.05
CA THR A 67 -5.97 -22.95 -9.76
C THR A 67 -5.73 -23.22 -11.25
N LYS A 68 -4.49 -23.05 -11.74
CA LYS A 68 -4.12 -23.13 -13.17
C LYS A 68 -4.95 -22.23 -14.08
N LYS A 69 -5.61 -21.21 -13.52
CA LYS A 69 -6.30 -20.15 -14.28
C LYS A 69 -5.29 -19.16 -14.86
N MET A 70 -4.13 -19.05 -14.22
CA MET A 70 -2.98 -18.28 -14.68
C MET A 70 -1.86 -19.26 -15.00
N ASP A 71 -1.18 -19.03 -16.12
CA ASP A 71 -0.04 -19.81 -16.60
C ASP A 71 1.21 -18.92 -16.62
N GLY A 72 2.40 -19.53 -16.54
CA GLY A 72 3.68 -18.82 -16.54
C GLY A 72 4.09 -18.22 -17.88
N SER A 73 3.20 -18.26 -18.88
CA SER A 73 3.42 -17.64 -20.19
C SER A 73 3.43 -16.11 -20.11
N TYR A 74 4.36 -15.48 -20.82
CA TYR A 74 4.53 -14.03 -20.90
C TYR A 74 3.23 -13.29 -21.30
N GLU A 75 2.42 -13.89 -22.18
CA GLU A 75 1.17 -13.28 -22.64
C GLU A 75 0.11 -13.21 -21.53
N ASN A 76 0.05 -14.24 -20.68
CA ASN A 76 -0.86 -14.26 -19.54
C ASN A 76 -0.38 -13.30 -18.43
N MET A 77 0.94 -13.21 -18.20
CA MET A 77 1.52 -12.23 -17.28
C MET A 77 1.19 -10.79 -17.68
N ALA A 78 1.30 -10.46 -18.97
CA ALA A 78 0.97 -9.12 -19.48
C ALA A 78 -0.53 -8.81 -19.32
N ASN A 79 -1.41 -9.76 -19.65
CA ASN A 79 -2.87 -9.60 -19.49
C ASN A 79 -3.27 -9.43 -18.02
N VAL A 80 -2.61 -10.16 -17.12
CA VAL A 80 -2.83 -10.02 -15.67
C VAL A 80 -2.38 -8.65 -15.19
N LEU A 81 -1.21 -8.18 -15.63
CA LEU A 81 -0.70 -6.87 -15.24
C LEU A 81 -1.63 -5.74 -15.69
N THR A 82 -2.15 -5.78 -16.91
CA THR A 82 -3.10 -4.78 -17.41
C THR A 82 -4.44 -4.82 -16.68
N GLN A 83 -4.96 -6.01 -16.36
CA GLN A 83 -6.16 -6.15 -15.53
C GLN A 83 -5.95 -5.62 -14.11
N GLN A 84 -4.79 -5.89 -13.50
CA GLN A 84 -4.48 -5.38 -12.16
C GLN A 84 -4.27 -3.87 -12.16
N LEU A 85 -3.68 -3.30 -13.22
CA LEU A 85 -3.60 -1.85 -13.41
C LEU A 85 -4.99 -1.22 -13.58
N ALA A 86 -5.91 -1.84 -14.31
CA ALA A 86 -7.27 -1.33 -14.45
C ALA A 86 -8.03 -1.32 -13.10
N VAL A 87 -7.94 -2.41 -12.33
CA VAL A 87 -8.47 -2.47 -10.95
C VAL A 87 -7.70 -1.50 -10.04
N GLY A 88 -6.40 -1.36 -10.28
CA GLY A 88 -5.47 -0.32 -9.82
C GLY A 88 -6.13 1.06 -9.79
N LEU A 89 -6.41 1.53 -11.00
CA LEU A 89 -6.98 2.84 -11.28
C LEU A 89 -8.36 3.02 -10.65
N LEU A 90 -9.28 2.04 -10.81
CA LEU A 90 -10.64 2.17 -10.28
C LEU A 90 -10.69 2.31 -8.76
N LEU A 91 -9.96 1.45 -8.04
CA LEU A 91 -9.88 1.55 -6.58
C LEU A 91 -9.03 2.76 -6.17
N GLY A 92 -7.99 3.11 -6.94
CA GLY A 92 -7.18 4.29 -6.70
C GLY A 92 -8.01 5.56 -6.69
N VAL A 93 -8.83 5.79 -7.72
CA VAL A 93 -9.74 6.95 -7.78
C VAL A 93 -10.73 6.92 -6.62
N SER A 94 -11.32 5.76 -6.34
CA SER A 94 -12.34 5.63 -5.30
C SER A 94 -11.77 5.92 -3.90
N LEU A 95 -10.61 5.33 -3.58
CA LEU A 95 -9.94 5.54 -2.29
C LEU A 95 -9.34 6.94 -2.16
N ALA A 96 -8.79 7.51 -3.24
CA ALA A 96 -8.33 8.90 -3.24
C ALA A 96 -9.47 9.89 -3.03
N GLY A 97 -10.64 9.65 -3.63
CA GLY A 97 -11.83 10.47 -3.41
C GLY A 97 -12.31 10.44 -1.95
N VAL A 98 -12.41 9.24 -1.36
CA VAL A 98 -12.78 9.08 0.06
C VAL A 98 -11.70 9.66 0.98
N GLY A 99 -10.42 9.45 0.65
CA GLY A 99 -9.28 10.02 1.36
C GLY A 99 -9.29 11.55 1.35
N TYR A 100 -9.61 12.15 0.20
CA TYR A 100 -9.71 13.61 0.06
C TYR A 100 -10.80 14.16 0.96
N LEU A 101 -12.00 13.56 0.89
CA LEU A 101 -13.12 13.96 1.72
C LEU A 101 -12.79 13.84 3.22
N ARG A 102 -12.15 12.73 3.63
CA ARG A 102 -11.72 12.53 5.02
C ARG A 102 -10.74 13.61 5.47
N VAL A 103 -9.69 13.88 4.70
CA VAL A 103 -8.65 14.86 5.06
C VAL A 103 -9.24 16.26 5.10
N TYR A 104 -10.06 16.61 4.10
CA TYR A 104 -10.71 17.90 3.99
C TYR A 104 -11.63 18.18 5.18
N ILE A 105 -12.45 17.21 5.60
CA ILE A 105 -13.32 17.35 6.78
C ILE A 105 -12.51 17.51 8.07
N THR A 106 -11.34 16.86 8.17
CA THR A 106 -10.55 16.84 9.42
C THR A 106 -9.69 18.09 9.59
N ASN A 107 -9.06 18.58 8.52
CA ASN A 107 -8.07 19.67 8.60
C ASN A 107 -8.50 20.96 7.89
N GLY A 108 -9.53 20.94 7.04
CA GLY A 108 -10.02 22.12 6.31
C GLY A 108 -9.08 22.67 5.23
N ASP A 109 -7.88 22.11 5.07
CA ASP A 109 -6.88 22.54 4.08
C ASP A 109 -6.94 21.69 2.81
N ALA A 110 -7.36 22.31 1.71
CA ALA A 110 -7.49 21.68 0.40
C ALA A 110 -6.14 21.26 -0.21
N THR A 111 -5.05 21.97 0.09
CA THR A 111 -3.72 21.69 -0.49
C THR A 111 -3.18 20.38 0.06
N ASN A 112 -3.24 20.23 1.38
CA ASN A 112 -2.82 19.02 2.08
C ASN A 112 -3.74 17.83 1.75
N ALA A 113 -5.05 18.06 1.66
CA ALA A 113 -5.99 17.04 1.22
C ALA A 113 -5.67 16.52 -0.19
N PHE A 114 -5.33 17.41 -1.13
CA PHE A 114 -4.97 17.01 -2.48
C PHE A 114 -3.66 16.21 -2.51
N ALA A 115 -2.62 16.69 -1.82
CA ALA A 115 -1.32 16.00 -1.79
C ALA A 115 -1.42 14.58 -1.22
N ILE A 116 -2.16 14.39 -0.12
CA ILE A 116 -2.33 13.08 0.52
C ILE A 116 -3.16 12.14 -0.36
N SER A 117 -4.24 12.64 -0.96
CA SER A 117 -5.09 11.83 -1.83
C SER A 117 -4.42 11.44 -3.14
N LEU A 118 -3.60 12.33 -3.71
CA LEU A 118 -2.79 12.00 -4.88
C LEU A 118 -1.73 10.94 -4.53
N SER A 119 -1.10 11.05 -3.36
CA SER A 119 -0.18 10.02 -2.86
C SER A 119 -0.88 8.67 -2.69
N LEU A 120 -2.08 8.66 -2.09
CA LEU A 120 -2.90 7.46 -1.92
C LEU A 120 -3.27 6.83 -3.27
N PHE A 121 -3.64 7.66 -4.27
CA PHE A 121 -3.90 7.20 -5.63
C PHE A 121 -2.70 6.43 -6.20
N PHE A 122 -1.50 7.03 -6.15
CA PHE A 122 -0.30 6.39 -6.69
C PHE A 122 0.09 5.12 -5.94
N ILE A 123 0.01 5.11 -4.60
CA ILE A 123 0.27 3.93 -3.78
C ILE A 123 -0.67 2.77 -4.19
N VAL A 124 -1.95 3.08 -4.44
CA VAL A 124 -2.95 2.08 -4.80
C VAL A 124 -2.84 1.69 -6.28
N VAL A 125 -2.38 2.54 -7.18
CA VAL A 125 -2.24 2.20 -8.62
C VAL A 125 -0.98 1.39 -8.88
N CYS A 126 0.11 1.64 -8.15
CA CYS A 126 1.42 0.99 -8.33
C CYS A 126 1.49 -0.46 -7.81
N ARG A 127 0.37 -1.02 -7.31
CA ARG A 127 0.30 -2.35 -6.69
C ARG A 127 0.29 -3.52 -7.67
#